data_AF-A0A4S2HGE5-F1
#
_entry.id   AF-A0A4S2HGE5-F1
#
_cell.length_a   1.000
_cell.length_b   1.000
_cell.length_c   1.000
_cell.angle_alpha   90.00
_cell.angle_beta   90.00
_cell.angle_gamma   90.00
#
_symmetry.space_group_name_H-M   'P 1'
#
loop_
_entity.id
_entity.type
_entity.pdbx_description
1 polymer ?
#
loop_
_entity_poly.entity_id
_entity_poly.type
_entity_poly.pdbx_seq_one_letter_code
_entity_poly.pdbx_strand_id
1 'polypeptide(L)'
;MLEKLAERYAEREGLWGIEVLNEPVTELIWTYGKIQERYPAAEPEMAKGSAPNSLEFLRDFYTRAYRRIRKYLPEEKCIVIHDAFMLKSWKDFMREKEFRNVILDTHMYLMNAEGMGCEQNLKGYLNFIEDNFAKDIAEMQEYFPVICGEWSLFNSYLCGFDTKGGQSVLNGVQATEKNHLDEEEKRSVYRKLADAHLRAWEQGEGYFYWNYKLLLDTVNEEGWAGWDSWDLGKCYSLEWFPTIGGQKER
;
A
#
# COMPACT_ATOMS: atom_id res chain seq x y z
N MET A 1 9.80 -9.53 -20.24
CA MET A 1 8.36 -9.19 -20.18
C MET A 1 8.17 -7.68 -20.21
N LEU A 2 8.71 -6.92 -19.24
CA LEU A 2 8.58 -5.45 -19.15
C LEU A 2 8.91 -4.71 -20.46
N GLU A 3 9.99 -5.10 -21.14
CA GLU A 3 10.38 -4.52 -22.45
C GLU A 3 9.26 -4.63 -23.50
N LYS A 4 8.57 -5.77 -23.56
CA LYS A 4 7.43 -5.99 -24.48
C LYS A 4 6.19 -5.18 -24.09
N LEU A 5 5.97 -4.96 -22.79
CA LEU A 5 4.86 -4.14 -22.29
C LEU A 5 5.10 -2.66 -22.65
N ALA A 6 6.34 -2.19 -22.47
CA ALA A 6 6.76 -0.85 -22.87
C ALA A 6 6.53 -0.64 -24.36
N GLU A 7 7.06 -1.53 -25.22
CA GLU A 7 6.86 -1.47 -26.67
C GLU A 7 5.38 -1.46 -27.06
N ARG A 8 4.56 -2.30 -26.41
CA ARG A 8 3.13 -2.42 -26.72
C ARG A 8 2.30 -1.19 -26.35
N TYR A 9 2.64 -0.51 -25.25
CA TYR A 9 1.78 0.53 -24.67
C TYR A 9 2.39 1.94 -24.71
N ALA A 10 3.63 2.09 -25.20
CA ALA A 10 4.36 3.35 -25.25
C ALA A 10 3.62 4.49 -25.94
N GLU A 11 2.79 4.22 -26.95
CA GLU A 11 2.05 5.27 -27.69
C GLU A 11 0.63 5.51 -27.15
N ARG A 12 0.18 4.74 -26.15
CA ARG A 12 -1.19 4.85 -25.63
C ARG A 12 -1.34 6.06 -24.72
N GLU A 13 -2.22 7.00 -25.07
CA GLU A 13 -2.50 8.20 -24.26
C GLU A 13 -2.88 7.86 -22.81
N GLY A 14 -3.71 6.84 -22.60
CA GLY A 14 -4.16 6.42 -21.27
C GLY A 14 -3.11 5.68 -20.41
N LEU A 15 -1.87 5.49 -20.90
CA LEU A 15 -0.80 4.90 -20.07
C LEU A 15 -0.05 6.01 -19.34
N TRP A 16 -0.21 6.06 -18.02
CA TRP A 16 0.56 6.94 -17.14
C TRP A 16 2.00 6.43 -16.92
N GLY A 17 2.16 5.15 -16.58
CA GLY A 17 3.47 4.57 -16.31
C GLY A 17 3.46 3.04 -16.22
N ILE A 18 4.64 2.47 -16.00
CA ILE A 18 4.83 1.02 -15.78
C ILE A 18 5.60 0.84 -14.48
N GLU A 19 5.02 0.08 -13.55
CA GLU A 19 5.75 -0.40 -12.39
C GLU A 19 6.59 -1.62 -12.73
N VAL A 20 7.85 -1.61 -12.28
CA VAL A 20 8.84 -2.64 -12.61
C VAL A 20 8.54 -3.97 -11.92
N LEU A 21 8.24 -3.93 -10.62
CA LEU A 21 7.99 -5.10 -9.78
C LEU A 21 7.32 -4.67 -8.49
N ASN A 22 6.15 -5.24 -8.19
CA ASN A 22 5.44 -5.00 -6.94
C ASN A 22 6.09 -5.76 -5.77
N GLU A 23 6.17 -5.13 -4.60
CA GLU A 23 6.52 -5.72 -3.30
C GLU A 23 7.65 -6.77 -3.30
N PRO A 24 8.86 -6.48 -3.86
CA PRO A 24 9.97 -7.42 -3.75
C PRO A 24 10.38 -7.59 -2.29
N VAL A 25 10.11 -8.78 -1.75
CA VAL A 25 10.36 -9.11 -0.35
C VAL A 25 11.85 -9.05 -0.04
N THR A 26 12.21 -8.21 0.94
CA THR A 26 13.54 -8.11 1.53
C THR A 26 13.65 -8.98 2.78
N GLU A 27 14.87 -9.13 3.32
CA GLU A 27 15.12 -9.89 4.56
C GLU A 27 14.24 -9.41 5.72
N LEU A 28 13.99 -8.10 5.80
CA LEU A 28 13.13 -7.48 6.80
C LEU A 28 11.73 -8.13 6.77
N ILE A 29 11.06 -8.14 5.63
CA ILE A 29 9.70 -8.67 5.53
C ILE A 29 9.69 -10.20 5.57
N TRP A 30 10.67 -10.85 4.97
CA TRP A 30 10.78 -12.32 4.97
C TRP A 30 10.79 -12.88 6.39
N THR A 31 11.66 -12.33 7.24
CA THR A 31 11.89 -12.82 8.59
C THR A 31 10.85 -12.29 9.58
N TYR A 32 10.60 -10.98 9.64
CA TYR A 32 9.66 -10.41 10.62
C TYR A 32 8.20 -10.65 10.23
N GLY A 33 7.90 -10.67 8.93
CA GLY A 33 6.57 -11.03 8.42
C GLY A 33 6.29 -12.53 8.46
N LYS A 34 7.28 -13.36 8.80
CA LYS A 34 7.19 -14.82 8.88
C LYS A 34 6.52 -15.43 7.65
N ILE A 35 6.96 -15.02 6.46
CA ILE A 35 6.23 -15.26 5.20
C ILE A 35 5.89 -16.73 4.98
N GLN A 36 6.80 -17.64 5.30
CA GLN A 36 6.59 -19.08 5.12
C GLN A 36 5.61 -19.71 6.13
N GLU A 37 5.47 -19.12 7.33
CA GLU A 37 4.45 -19.54 8.30
C GLU A 37 3.09 -18.94 7.95
N ARG A 38 3.07 -17.65 7.57
CA ARG A 38 1.85 -16.91 7.21
C ARG A 38 1.21 -17.45 5.93
N TYR A 39 2.03 -17.88 4.98
CA TYR A 39 1.61 -18.45 3.69
C TYR A 39 2.29 -19.80 3.46
N PRO A 40 1.76 -20.89 4.06
CA PRO A 40 2.31 -22.22 3.87
C PRO A 40 2.31 -22.63 2.40
N ALA A 41 3.46 -23.09 1.90
CA ALA A 41 3.59 -23.53 0.51
C ALA A 41 2.76 -24.80 0.26
N ALA A 42 1.96 -24.79 -0.81
CA ALA A 42 1.22 -25.98 -1.25
C ALA A 42 2.18 -27.13 -1.65
N GLU A 43 3.35 -26.79 -2.20
CA GLU A 43 4.41 -27.73 -2.57
C GLU A 43 5.71 -27.40 -1.80
N PRO A 44 5.95 -28.02 -0.63
CA PRO A 44 7.10 -27.70 0.22
C PRO A 44 8.45 -27.88 -0.48
N GLU A 45 8.57 -28.84 -1.40
CA GLU A 45 9.80 -29.08 -2.15
C GLU A 45 10.13 -27.92 -3.11
N MET A 46 9.12 -27.31 -3.74
CA MET A 46 9.32 -26.15 -4.62
C MET A 46 9.75 -24.91 -3.82
N ALA A 47 9.30 -24.79 -2.56
CA ALA A 47 9.67 -23.69 -1.69
C ALA A 47 11.10 -23.78 -1.16
N LYS A 48 11.73 -24.96 -1.19
CA LYS A 48 13.11 -25.15 -0.68
C LYS A 48 14.10 -24.24 -1.42
N GLY A 49 14.90 -23.51 -0.65
CA GLY A 49 15.89 -22.57 -1.19
C GLY A 49 15.31 -21.21 -1.60
N SER A 50 14.01 -20.97 -1.40
CA SER A 50 13.45 -19.62 -1.50
C SER A 50 14.17 -18.67 -0.54
N ALA A 51 14.47 -17.47 -1.01
CA ALA A 51 15.23 -16.48 -0.26
C ALA A 51 14.70 -15.06 -0.54
N PRO A 52 14.86 -14.12 0.41
CA PRO A 52 14.57 -12.72 0.17
C PRO A 52 15.56 -12.07 -0.81
N ASN A 53 15.18 -10.90 -1.31
CA ASN A 53 16.01 -10.09 -2.18
C ASN A 53 16.93 -9.15 -1.36
N SER A 54 18.19 -9.00 -1.79
CA SER A 54 19.06 -7.95 -1.26
C SER A 54 18.80 -6.62 -1.98
N LEU A 55 19.06 -5.50 -1.29
CA LEU A 55 18.97 -4.17 -1.93
C LEU A 55 19.96 -4.01 -3.09
N GLU A 56 21.15 -4.64 -3.01
CA GLU A 56 22.11 -4.65 -4.11
C GLU A 56 21.52 -5.29 -5.38
N PHE A 57 20.90 -6.47 -5.22
CA PHE A 57 20.24 -7.16 -6.32
C PHE A 57 19.09 -6.32 -6.90
N LEU A 58 18.26 -5.74 -6.06
CA LEU A 58 17.12 -4.92 -6.50
C LEU A 58 17.58 -3.65 -7.24
N ARG A 59 18.63 -2.97 -6.75
CA ARG A 59 19.21 -1.79 -7.42
C ARG A 59 19.75 -2.13 -8.81
N ASP A 60 20.47 -3.25 -8.97
CA ASP A 60 20.90 -3.73 -10.29
C ASP A 60 19.70 -4.08 -11.19
N PHE A 61 18.73 -4.83 -10.64
CA PHE A 61 17.54 -5.24 -11.37
C PHE A 61 16.74 -4.04 -11.88
N TYR A 62 16.44 -3.06 -11.03
CA TYR A 62 15.75 -1.82 -11.40
C TYR A 62 16.53 -1.00 -12.43
N THR A 63 17.84 -0.89 -12.29
CA THR A 63 18.69 -0.20 -13.28
C THR A 63 18.60 -0.86 -14.65
N ARG A 64 18.68 -2.20 -14.70
CA ARG A 64 18.51 -2.94 -15.96
C ARG A 64 17.09 -2.81 -16.51
N ALA A 65 16.07 -2.90 -15.67
CA ALA A 65 14.68 -2.77 -16.07
C ALA A 65 14.39 -1.38 -16.67
N TYR A 66 14.82 -0.31 -15.99
CA TYR A 66 14.72 1.06 -16.48
C TYR A 66 15.30 1.18 -17.90
N ARG A 67 16.54 0.75 -18.10
CA ARG A 67 17.22 0.81 -19.41
C ARG A 67 16.53 -0.02 -20.50
N ARG A 68 15.81 -1.09 -20.15
CA ARG A 68 15.03 -1.87 -21.13
C ARG A 68 13.71 -1.19 -21.47
N ILE A 69 13.00 -0.67 -20.46
CA ILE A 69 11.72 0.01 -20.63
C ILE A 69 11.90 1.33 -21.39
N ARG A 70 12.88 2.13 -20.99
CA ARG A 70 13.11 3.49 -21.51
C ARG A 70 13.58 3.53 -22.98
N LYS A 71 13.95 2.38 -23.56
CA LYS A 71 14.16 2.25 -25.03
C LYS A 71 12.88 2.48 -25.83
N TYR A 72 11.73 2.17 -25.26
CA TYR A 72 10.43 2.23 -25.94
C TYR A 72 9.49 3.23 -25.27
N LEU A 73 9.52 3.32 -23.94
CA LEU A 73 8.63 4.19 -23.18
C LEU A 73 9.15 5.64 -23.23
N PRO A 74 8.38 6.57 -23.80
CA PRO A 74 8.83 7.96 -23.94
C PRO A 74 8.96 8.65 -22.56
N GLU A 75 9.78 9.69 -22.48
CA GLU A 75 10.21 10.25 -21.19
C GLU A 75 9.04 10.76 -20.34
N GLU A 76 7.99 11.32 -20.95
CA GLU A 76 6.79 11.81 -20.27
C GLU A 76 6.03 10.73 -19.47
N LYS A 77 6.28 9.45 -19.74
CA LYS A 77 5.66 8.34 -19.01
C LYS A 77 6.56 7.82 -17.90
N CYS A 78 5.93 7.58 -16.76
CA CYS A 78 6.63 7.21 -15.53
C CYS A 78 7.11 5.76 -15.57
N ILE A 79 8.27 5.51 -14.97
CA ILE A 79 8.69 4.16 -14.56
C ILE A 79 8.62 4.15 -13.04
N VAL A 80 7.78 3.27 -12.50
CA VAL A 80 7.54 3.17 -11.07
C VAL A 80 8.37 2.02 -10.50
N ILE A 81 9.00 2.23 -9.35
CA ILE A 81 9.71 1.19 -8.61
C ILE A 81 9.13 1.10 -7.20
N HIS A 82 8.86 -0.11 -6.72
CA HIS A 82 8.45 -0.32 -5.33
C HIS A 82 9.65 -0.19 -4.39
N ASP A 83 9.43 0.39 -3.20
CA ASP A 83 10.44 0.68 -2.18
C ASP A 83 10.99 -0.55 -1.43
N ALA A 84 10.49 -1.74 -1.78
CA ALA A 84 10.86 -3.00 -1.15
C ALA A 84 10.71 -3.00 0.39
N PHE A 85 9.72 -2.27 0.90
CA PHE A 85 9.41 -2.06 2.32
C PHE A 85 10.52 -1.31 3.08
N MET A 86 11.34 -0.56 2.35
CA MET A 86 12.50 0.17 2.88
C MET A 86 12.59 1.58 2.28
N LEU A 87 11.50 2.36 2.38
CA LEU A 87 11.33 3.70 1.80
C LEU A 87 12.61 4.57 1.75
N LYS A 88 13.25 4.77 2.91
CA LYS A 88 14.41 5.69 3.04
C LYS A 88 15.71 5.13 2.47
N SER A 89 15.77 3.83 2.15
CA SER A 89 16.96 3.20 1.55
C SER A 89 17.18 3.55 0.09
N TRP A 90 16.30 4.36 -0.52
CA TRP A 90 16.39 4.70 -1.95
C TRP A 90 16.83 6.13 -2.22
N LYS A 91 17.06 6.98 -1.20
CA LYS A 91 17.38 8.41 -1.36
C LYS A 91 18.53 8.74 -2.32
N ASP A 92 19.52 7.86 -2.40
CA ASP A 92 20.71 8.00 -3.23
C ASP A 92 20.60 7.34 -4.62
N PHE A 93 19.54 6.58 -4.86
CA PHE A 93 19.40 5.76 -6.06
C PHE A 93 18.96 6.61 -7.27
N MET A 94 19.37 6.25 -8.49
CA MET A 94 18.88 6.84 -9.76
C MET A 94 18.79 8.38 -9.80
N ARG A 95 19.75 9.08 -9.18
CA ARG A 95 19.79 10.55 -9.12
C ARG A 95 20.51 11.18 -10.33
N GLU A 96 21.15 10.36 -11.14
CA GLU A 96 21.91 10.77 -12.31
C GLU A 96 21.00 11.22 -13.47
N LYS A 97 21.54 12.04 -14.38
CA LYS A 97 20.80 12.60 -15.53
C LYS A 97 20.19 11.55 -16.48
N GLU A 98 20.66 10.30 -16.44
CA GLU A 98 20.12 9.20 -17.24
C GLU A 98 18.68 8.83 -16.81
N PHE A 99 18.38 8.98 -15.52
CA PHE A 99 17.12 8.53 -14.95
C PHE A 99 16.09 9.68 -14.96
N ARG A 100 15.00 9.46 -15.70
CA ARG A 100 13.93 10.43 -15.97
C ARG A 100 12.58 9.81 -15.65
N ASN A 101 11.73 10.61 -15.00
CA ASN A 101 10.38 10.23 -14.57
C ASN A 101 10.35 8.85 -13.90
N VAL A 102 11.22 8.70 -12.90
CA VAL A 102 11.19 7.55 -11.99
C VAL A 102 10.38 7.96 -10.77
N ILE A 103 9.38 7.16 -10.42
CA ILE A 103 8.52 7.37 -9.24
C ILE A 103 8.78 6.22 -8.27
N LEU A 104 8.88 6.55 -6.99
CA LEU A 104 8.95 5.57 -5.92
C LEU A 104 7.55 5.27 -5.40
N ASP A 105 7.21 3.99 -5.35
CA ASP A 105 5.97 3.50 -4.77
C ASP A 105 6.22 2.90 -3.39
N THR A 106 5.36 3.22 -2.44
CA THR A 106 5.36 2.68 -1.09
C THR A 106 3.94 2.33 -0.65
N HIS A 107 3.83 1.25 0.12
CA HIS A 107 2.55 0.73 0.59
C HIS A 107 2.43 0.93 2.10
N MET A 108 1.41 1.69 2.53
CA MET A 108 1.28 2.13 3.92
C MET A 108 -0.10 1.78 4.49
N TYR A 109 -0.11 0.89 5.48
CA TYR A 109 -1.33 0.36 6.10
C TYR A 109 -1.33 0.51 7.62
N LEU A 110 -2.47 0.90 8.19
CA LEU A 110 -2.64 0.97 9.64
C LEU A 110 -2.47 -0.40 10.32
N MET A 111 -2.88 -1.50 9.69
CA MET A 111 -2.65 -2.84 10.26
C MET A 111 -1.16 -3.15 10.46
N ASN A 112 -0.27 -2.62 9.61
CA ASN A 112 1.17 -2.77 9.80
C ASN A 112 1.65 -1.89 10.97
N ALA A 113 1.10 -0.68 11.10
CA ALA A 113 1.36 0.21 12.23
C ALA A 113 0.98 -0.42 13.58
N GLU A 114 -0.13 -1.18 13.64
CA GLU A 114 -0.54 -1.93 14.84
C GLU A 114 0.53 -2.95 15.25
N GLY A 115 1.11 -3.67 14.29
CA GLY A 115 2.23 -4.58 14.54
C GLY A 115 3.50 -3.88 15.02
N MET A 116 3.63 -2.57 14.75
CA MET A 116 4.71 -1.71 15.25
C MET A 116 4.39 -1.05 16.59
N GLY A 117 3.26 -1.38 17.23
CA GLY A 117 2.86 -0.86 18.53
C GLY A 117 2.01 0.42 18.48
N CYS A 118 1.45 0.77 17.32
CA CYS A 118 0.44 1.83 17.23
C CYS A 118 -0.78 1.47 18.10
N GLU A 119 -1.23 2.42 18.93
CA GLU A 119 -2.43 2.22 19.74
C GLU A 119 -3.67 2.06 18.84
N GLN A 120 -4.45 1.00 19.09
CA GLN A 120 -5.66 0.66 18.32
C GLN A 120 -6.86 1.53 18.73
N ASN A 121 -6.75 2.83 18.52
CA ASN A 121 -7.81 3.81 18.74
C ASN A 121 -7.62 5.00 17.78
N LEU A 122 -8.67 5.81 17.61
CA LEU A 122 -8.64 6.95 16.68
C LEU A 122 -7.44 7.89 16.92
N LYS A 123 -7.12 8.22 18.18
CA LYS A 123 -6.00 9.13 18.49
C LYS A 123 -4.66 8.50 18.11
N GLY A 124 -4.45 7.23 18.44
CA GLY A 124 -3.26 6.46 18.08
C GLY A 124 -3.01 6.45 16.58
N TYR A 125 -4.05 6.12 15.80
CA TYR A 125 -3.95 6.11 14.34
C TYR A 125 -3.71 7.49 13.74
N LEU A 126 -4.44 8.52 14.18
CA LEU A 126 -4.23 9.89 13.67
C LEU A 126 -2.80 10.38 13.93
N ASN A 127 -2.28 10.13 15.12
CA ASN A 127 -0.88 10.44 15.44
C ASN A 127 0.08 9.63 14.57
N PHE A 128 -0.18 8.34 14.36
CA PHE A 128 0.71 7.50 13.55
C PHE A 128 0.77 7.97 12.09
N ILE A 129 -0.38 8.29 11.50
CA ILE A 129 -0.46 8.82 10.13
C ILE A 129 0.32 10.13 10.01
N GLU A 130 0.14 11.06 10.93
CA GLU A 130 0.82 12.36 10.90
C GLU A 130 2.33 12.23 11.16
N ASP A 131 2.71 11.47 12.19
CA ASP A 131 4.10 11.40 12.67
C ASP A 131 4.98 10.43 11.89
N ASN A 132 4.40 9.51 11.13
CA ASN A 132 5.14 8.52 10.35
C ASN A 132 4.79 8.65 8.87
N PHE A 133 3.56 8.37 8.45
CA PHE A 133 3.21 8.35 7.02
C PHE A 133 3.44 9.70 6.34
N ALA A 134 2.83 10.78 6.85
CA ALA A 134 2.95 12.11 6.24
C ALA A 134 4.41 12.60 6.25
N LYS A 135 5.12 12.45 7.37
CA LYS A 135 6.52 12.88 7.50
C LYS A 135 7.47 12.06 6.62
N ASP A 136 7.28 10.76 6.54
CA ASP A 136 8.13 9.89 5.73
C ASP A 136 7.93 10.14 4.23
N ILE A 137 6.68 10.34 3.79
CA ILE A 137 6.38 10.74 2.41
C ILE A 137 7.00 12.11 2.12
N ALA A 138 6.77 13.11 2.97
CA ALA A 138 7.32 14.45 2.80
C ALA A 138 8.86 14.44 2.73
N GLU A 139 9.52 13.70 3.61
CA GLU A 139 10.97 13.53 3.61
C GLU A 139 11.46 12.87 2.32
N MET A 140 10.79 11.80 1.87
CA MET A 140 11.22 11.07 0.68
C MET A 140 10.93 11.83 -0.62
N GLN A 141 9.88 12.65 -0.64
CA GLN A 141 9.50 13.53 -1.76
C GLN A 141 10.62 14.53 -2.15
N GLU A 142 11.51 14.88 -1.21
CA GLU A 142 12.69 15.72 -1.50
C GLU A 142 13.74 15.02 -2.40
N TYR A 143 13.71 13.68 -2.45
CA TYR A 143 14.68 12.85 -3.16
C TYR A 143 14.07 12.12 -4.37
N PHE A 144 12.80 11.77 -4.32
CA PHE A 144 12.08 11.09 -5.38
C PHE A 144 10.65 11.59 -5.43
N PRO A 145 10.00 11.69 -6.59
CA PRO A 145 8.55 11.74 -6.62
C PRO A 145 8.01 10.44 -6.00
N VAL A 146 7.15 10.56 -4.97
CA VAL A 146 6.63 9.41 -4.21
C VAL A 146 5.12 9.33 -4.34
N ILE A 147 4.60 8.12 -4.54
CA ILE A 147 3.18 7.81 -4.40
C ILE A 147 2.98 6.83 -3.25
N CYS A 148 1.80 6.87 -2.64
CA CYS A 148 1.32 5.76 -1.83
C CYS A 148 0.44 4.84 -2.71
N GLY A 149 1.06 3.87 -3.38
CA GLY A 149 0.40 3.00 -4.37
C GLY A 149 -0.53 1.96 -3.78
N GLU A 150 -0.39 1.66 -2.50
CA GLU A 150 -1.40 0.88 -1.79
C GLU A 150 -1.61 1.37 -0.35
N TRP A 151 -2.88 1.60 -0.02
CA TRP A 151 -3.37 1.87 1.33
C TRP A 151 -4.87 1.56 1.40
N SER A 152 -5.41 1.41 2.62
CA SER A 152 -6.84 1.25 2.82
C SER A 152 -7.28 1.82 4.18
N LEU A 153 -8.58 1.88 4.41
CA LEU A 153 -9.14 2.28 5.71
C LEU A 153 -9.16 1.15 6.74
N PHE A 154 -8.72 -0.06 6.38
CA PHE A 154 -8.77 -1.20 7.28
C PHE A 154 -7.92 -0.98 8.54
N ASN A 155 -8.49 -1.32 9.69
CA ASN A 155 -7.83 -1.28 10.98
C ASN A 155 -8.58 -2.17 11.99
N SER A 156 -7.85 -2.69 12.97
CA SER A 156 -8.37 -3.61 13.99
C SER A 156 -9.45 -2.97 14.87
N TYR A 157 -9.33 -1.68 15.19
CA TYR A 157 -10.32 -0.96 15.99
C TYR A 157 -11.72 -0.97 15.36
N LEU A 158 -11.84 -0.67 14.07
CA LEU A 158 -13.12 -0.68 13.35
C LEU A 158 -13.52 -2.07 12.85
N CYS A 159 -12.58 -3.02 12.78
CA CYS A 159 -12.88 -4.44 12.66
C CYS A 159 -13.56 -4.99 13.93
N GLY A 160 -13.22 -4.43 15.10
CA GLY A 160 -13.81 -4.77 16.40
C GLY A 160 -13.00 -5.79 17.21
N PHE A 161 -11.84 -6.19 16.73
CA PHE A 161 -10.90 -7.07 17.43
C PHE A 161 -9.48 -6.86 16.92
N ASP A 162 -8.47 -7.23 17.72
CA ASP A 162 -7.07 -7.18 17.30
C ASP A 162 -6.78 -8.24 16.24
N THR A 163 -6.56 -7.81 15.01
CA THR A 163 -6.26 -8.68 13.86
C THR A 163 -4.81 -9.12 13.83
N LYS A 164 -3.96 -8.68 14.79
CA LYS A 164 -2.54 -9.03 14.87
C LYS A 164 -1.79 -8.76 13.56
N GLY A 165 -2.00 -7.57 13.01
CA GLY A 165 -1.39 -7.14 11.74
C GLY A 165 -2.13 -7.65 10.51
N GLY A 166 -3.46 -7.54 10.50
CA GLY A 166 -4.28 -7.90 9.33
C GLY A 166 -4.35 -9.39 9.06
N GLN A 167 -4.42 -10.22 10.10
CA GLN A 167 -4.72 -11.64 9.97
C GLN A 167 -6.23 -11.85 9.94
N SER A 168 -6.68 -12.69 9.01
CA SER A 168 -8.10 -12.97 8.76
C SER A 168 -8.50 -14.38 9.22
N VAL A 169 -9.74 -14.78 8.94
CA VAL A 169 -10.21 -16.16 9.12
C VAL A 169 -9.33 -17.19 8.41
N LEU A 170 -8.67 -16.82 7.30
CA LEU A 170 -7.75 -17.70 6.58
C LEU A 170 -6.49 -18.01 7.39
N ASN A 171 -6.16 -17.16 8.37
CA ASN A 171 -5.05 -17.34 9.30
C ASN A 171 -5.51 -17.95 10.64
N GLY A 172 -6.81 -18.31 10.76
CA GLY A 172 -7.39 -18.79 12.02
C GLY A 172 -7.64 -17.67 13.05
N VAL A 173 -7.63 -16.41 12.63
CA VAL A 173 -7.96 -15.26 13.48
C VAL A 173 -9.37 -14.78 13.12
N GLN A 174 -10.29 -14.85 14.08
CA GLN A 174 -11.68 -14.45 13.89
C GLN A 174 -12.16 -13.63 15.08
N ALA A 175 -13.03 -12.66 14.81
CA ALA A 175 -13.81 -11.97 15.82
C ALA A 175 -14.52 -12.97 16.74
N THR A 176 -14.29 -12.88 18.04
CA THR A 176 -15.06 -13.63 19.05
C THR A 176 -16.29 -12.87 19.50
N GLU A 177 -16.34 -11.55 19.26
CA GLU A 177 -17.40 -10.64 19.67
C GLU A 177 -17.70 -9.63 18.53
N LYS A 178 -18.94 -9.13 18.47
CA LYS A 178 -19.32 -8.11 17.48
C LYS A 178 -18.80 -6.75 17.91
N ASN A 179 -18.31 -5.96 16.96
CA ASN A 179 -17.94 -4.56 17.21
C ASN A 179 -19.12 -3.81 17.85
N HIS A 180 -18.85 -3.08 18.92
CA HIS A 180 -19.86 -2.38 19.71
C HIS A 180 -20.12 -0.94 19.26
N LEU A 181 -19.33 -0.42 18.32
CA LEU A 181 -19.56 0.90 17.74
C LEU A 181 -20.85 0.92 16.91
N ASP A 182 -21.66 1.95 17.09
CA ASP A 182 -22.78 2.17 16.19
C ASP A 182 -22.31 2.66 14.81
N GLU A 183 -23.20 2.63 13.83
CA GLU A 183 -22.88 2.98 12.45
C GLU A 183 -22.47 4.46 12.29
N GLU A 184 -22.98 5.37 13.12
CA GLU A 184 -22.63 6.79 13.05
C GLU A 184 -21.22 7.05 13.60
N GLU A 185 -20.89 6.43 14.73
CA GLU A 185 -19.55 6.44 15.31
C GLU A 185 -18.53 5.84 14.34
N LYS A 186 -18.82 4.65 13.80
CA LYS A 186 -17.97 3.97 12.81
C LYS A 186 -17.72 4.84 11.58
N ARG A 187 -18.78 5.43 11.02
CA ARG A 187 -18.69 6.38 9.91
C ARG A 187 -17.81 7.58 10.26
N SER A 188 -18.00 8.19 11.43
CA SER A 188 -17.22 9.35 11.90
C SER A 188 -15.73 9.04 12.04
N VAL A 189 -15.38 7.86 12.59
CA VAL A 189 -13.98 7.44 12.72
C VAL A 189 -13.37 7.19 11.35
N TYR A 190 -14.03 6.43 10.46
CA TYR A 190 -13.53 6.22 9.10
C TYR A 190 -13.29 7.52 8.34
N ARG A 191 -14.22 8.47 8.42
CA ARG A 191 -14.08 9.80 7.79
C ARG A 191 -12.83 10.53 8.24
N LYS A 192 -12.59 10.58 9.55
CA LYS A 192 -11.40 11.23 10.11
C LYS A 192 -10.11 10.54 9.68
N LEU A 193 -10.12 9.20 9.63
CA LEU A 193 -8.98 8.44 9.14
C LEU A 193 -8.76 8.67 7.64
N ALA A 194 -9.81 8.68 6.82
CA ALA A 194 -9.72 8.96 5.39
C ALA A 194 -9.11 10.35 5.15
N ASP A 195 -9.63 11.38 5.82
CA ASP A 195 -9.12 12.75 5.68
C ASP A 195 -7.65 12.86 6.13
N ALA A 196 -7.24 12.11 7.17
CA ALA A 196 -5.84 12.09 7.62
C ALA A 196 -4.91 11.42 6.60
N HIS A 197 -5.29 10.26 6.08
CA HIS A 197 -4.50 9.59 5.03
C HIS A 197 -4.39 10.48 3.78
N LEU A 198 -5.49 11.07 3.33
CA LEU A 198 -5.47 11.95 2.14
C LEU A 198 -4.52 13.14 2.32
N ARG A 199 -4.51 13.77 3.49
CA ARG A 199 -3.53 14.84 3.80
C ARG A 199 -2.09 14.32 3.84
N ALA A 200 -1.86 13.09 4.30
CA ALA A 200 -0.54 12.46 4.26
C ALA A 200 -0.08 12.21 2.83
N TRP A 201 -0.98 11.77 1.94
CA TRP A 201 -0.67 11.51 0.53
C TRP A 201 -0.50 12.79 -0.29
N GLU A 202 -1.15 13.88 0.12
CA GLU A 202 -0.90 15.23 -0.43
C GLU A 202 0.53 15.74 -0.19
N GLN A 203 1.31 15.08 0.68
CA GLN A 203 2.75 15.38 0.83
C GLN A 203 3.61 14.80 -0.31
N GLY A 204 3.07 13.86 -1.10
CA GLY A 204 3.72 13.25 -2.26
C GLY A 204 3.03 13.63 -3.58
N GLU A 205 3.15 12.77 -4.59
CA GLU A 205 2.56 12.94 -5.92
C GLU A 205 1.17 12.30 -6.08
N GLY A 206 0.67 11.62 -5.04
CA GLY A 206 -0.65 11.02 -5.04
C GLY A 206 -0.71 9.63 -4.42
N TYR A 207 -1.80 8.92 -4.71
CA TYR A 207 -2.09 7.65 -4.09
C TYR A 207 -3.00 6.77 -4.93
N PHE A 208 -3.00 5.46 -4.63
CA PHE A 208 -3.95 4.50 -5.17
C PHE A 208 -4.53 3.67 -4.00
N TYR A 209 -5.86 3.67 -3.89
CA TYR A 209 -6.55 2.93 -2.83
C TYR A 209 -6.57 1.43 -3.15
N TRP A 210 -6.19 0.60 -2.19
CA TRP A 210 -6.28 -0.84 -2.30
C TRP A 210 -7.54 -1.36 -1.60
N ASN A 211 -8.57 -1.80 -2.30
CA ASN A 211 -8.76 -1.84 -3.75
C ASN A 211 -10.11 -1.18 -4.12
N TYR A 212 -10.37 -1.00 -5.43
CA TYR A 212 -11.60 -0.40 -5.90
C TYR A 212 -12.86 -1.18 -5.50
N LYS A 213 -12.82 -2.51 -5.58
CA LYS A 213 -14.00 -3.36 -5.41
C LYS A 213 -13.63 -4.75 -4.90
N LEU A 214 -14.47 -5.27 -4.00
CA LEU A 214 -14.48 -6.65 -3.53
C LEU A 214 -15.89 -7.25 -3.68
N LEU A 215 -15.96 -8.57 -3.54
CA LEU A 215 -17.22 -9.32 -3.47
C LEU A 215 -17.36 -9.99 -2.09
N LEU A 216 -17.05 -9.22 -1.04
CA LEU A 216 -17.12 -9.66 0.35
C LEU A 216 -18.58 -9.70 0.83
N ASP A 217 -19.00 -10.87 1.32
CA ASP A 217 -20.29 -11.02 1.99
C ASP A 217 -20.13 -10.89 3.50
N THR A 218 -19.95 -9.66 3.96
CA THR A 218 -19.83 -9.36 5.41
C THR A 218 -21.14 -9.52 6.17
N VAL A 219 -22.25 -9.83 5.49
CA VAL A 219 -23.57 -10.03 6.11
C VAL A 219 -23.77 -11.49 6.47
N ASN A 220 -23.44 -12.40 5.56
CA ASN A 220 -23.64 -13.83 5.76
C ASN A 220 -22.36 -14.56 6.24
N GLU A 221 -21.19 -13.95 6.10
CA GLU A 221 -19.92 -14.51 6.57
C GLU A 221 -19.34 -13.64 7.71
N GLU A 222 -19.76 -13.94 8.96
CA GLU A 222 -19.41 -13.13 10.13
C GLU A 222 -17.88 -12.97 10.34
N GLY A 223 -17.08 -13.91 9.85
CA GLY A 223 -15.62 -13.85 9.91
C GLY A 223 -14.98 -12.72 9.10
N TRP A 224 -15.71 -12.13 8.16
CA TRP A 224 -15.24 -11.01 7.33
C TRP A 224 -15.76 -9.64 7.78
N ALA A 225 -16.43 -9.56 8.94
CA ALA A 225 -16.89 -8.28 9.47
C ALA A 225 -15.73 -7.26 9.59
N GLY A 226 -15.93 -6.04 9.07
CA GLY A 226 -14.94 -4.96 9.08
C GLY A 226 -13.92 -4.97 7.93
N TRP A 227 -13.82 -6.08 7.18
CA TRP A 227 -12.94 -6.20 6.01
C TRP A 227 -13.50 -5.52 4.76
N ASP A 228 -14.74 -5.05 4.80
CA ASP A 228 -15.35 -4.28 3.71
C ASP A 228 -14.76 -2.88 3.54
N SER A 229 -14.00 -2.40 4.52
CA SER A 229 -13.20 -1.18 4.39
C SER A 229 -12.07 -1.30 3.34
N TRP A 230 -11.75 -2.50 2.87
CA TRP A 230 -10.86 -2.70 1.71
C TRP A 230 -11.54 -2.43 0.36
N ASP A 231 -12.87 -2.30 0.30
CA ASP A 231 -13.62 -1.99 -0.91
C ASP A 231 -13.92 -0.48 -0.95
N LEU A 232 -13.21 0.26 -1.81
CA LEU A 232 -13.42 1.70 -1.95
C LEU A 232 -14.86 2.06 -2.35
N GLY A 233 -15.47 1.30 -3.27
CA GLY A 233 -16.85 1.51 -3.69
C GLY A 233 -17.85 1.37 -2.54
N LYS A 234 -17.61 0.42 -1.65
CA LYS A 234 -18.40 0.24 -0.42
C LYS A 234 -18.10 1.35 0.59
N CYS A 235 -16.84 1.75 0.77
CA CYS A 235 -16.47 2.92 1.59
C CYS A 235 -17.19 4.19 1.13
N TYR A 236 -17.34 4.43 -0.18
CA TYR A 236 -18.14 5.54 -0.69
C TYR A 236 -19.63 5.38 -0.35
N SER A 237 -20.19 4.19 -0.60
CA SER A 237 -21.61 3.90 -0.40
C SER A 237 -22.03 4.00 1.07
N LEU A 238 -21.12 3.65 1.99
CA LEU A 238 -21.32 3.73 3.44
C LEU A 238 -20.86 5.06 4.04
N GLU A 239 -20.49 6.03 3.20
CA GLU A 239 -20.01 7.33 3.62
C GLU A 239 -18.80 7.25 4.57
N TRP A 240 -17.88 6.34 4.34
CA TRP A 240 -16.60 6.22 5.05
C TRP A 240 -15.50 7.06 4.38
N PHE A 241 -15.61 7.27 3.06
CA PHE A 241 -14.60 7.97 2.24
C PHE A 241 -15.14 9.29 1.63
N PRO A 242 -14.40 10.42 1.64
CA PRO A 242 -14.84 11.74 1.12
C PRO A 242 -15.36 11.70 -0.30
N THR A 243 -16.63 12.07 -0.49
CA THR A 243 -17.20 12.26 -1.84
C THR A 243 -16.59 13.49 -2.49
N ILE A 244 -16.12 13.34 -3.71
CA ILE A 244 -15.62 14.45 -4.55
C ILE A 244 -16.80 15.41 -4.76
N GLY A 245 -16.78 16.53 -4.05
CA GLY A 245 -17.91 17.47 -3.91
C GLY A 245 -17.91 18.24 -2.57
N GLY A 246 -17.10 17.82 -1.60
CA GLY A 246 -16.82 18.56 -0.36
C GLY A 246 -15.62 19.49 -0.41
N GLN A 247 -14.87 19.55 -1.52
CA GLN A 247 -13.86 20.58 -1.73
C GLN A 247 -14.59 21.90 -2.02
N LYS A 248 -14.67 22.76 -0.99
CA LYS A 248 -14.87 24.19 -1.19
C LYS A 248 -13.85 24.66 -2.23
N GLU A 249 -14.34 25.35 -3.25
CA GLU A 249 -13.57 26.20 -4.14
C GLU A 249 -12.46 26.90 -3.33
N ARG A 250 -11.20 26.65 -3.70
CA ARG A 250 -10.05 27.46 -3.32
C ARG A 250 -9.48 28.10 -4.57
#